data_AF-A0A2A5RLF4-F1
#
_entry.id   AF-A0A2A5RLF4-F1
#
_cell.length_a   1.000
_cell.length_b   1.000
_cell.length_c   1.000
_cell.angle_alpha   90.00
_cell.angle_beta   90.00
_cell.angle_gamma   90.00
#
_symmetry.space_group_name_H-M   'P 1'
#
loop_
_entity.id
_entity.type
_entity.pdbx_description
1 polymer ?
#
loop_
_entity_poly.entity_id
_entity_poly.type
_entity_poly.pdbx_seq_one_letter_code
_entity_poly.pdbx_strand_id
1 'polypeptide(L)'
;MKNKIMRLLLLSALTGVIFVAKPAFAEYNPTTGQPAMGDSLTQKAKRSILGTSSSSSAATGIPVNLNPSISNLPATDFVDISNTNTWTVGNQTITFNQSDFNALKAAGVKTVVIQLSGGSANAKGYGWVNSYATSQIEMAQNAGLNIALYHFAYFPPLTSTSPSAVADATTEANFFLNTLATVQANLQKDSHSPLPSSTVMIADCEATGGAAVSSWTTGAQTFATVLNNNGFSNVKYYTQQSWANSSVMNPSVLGAKNLWVAQYPADTPALNSTGTYSWPTEYTNNSQFGAWQYTSQMYFNSTTNLQNNNLDTSVDFGNFFNIPIVTSTPVYRLYNPNNLEHFYTSSLNEKNTLVNIGWGKYEGISYYAPVSGGIPVYRLYHPGIKMHLYTTDTNEKNVLSKSGWNYEGIVFYAATSSTGDTPVYRLYNSGIKQHLFTTDLNEKNVLSKSGWNYEGISWYGLKS
;
A
#
# COMPACT_ATOMS: atom_id res chain seq x y z
N MET A 1 46.40 45.78 -50.99
CA MET A 1 46.43 44.63 -51.93
C MET A 1 45.65 43.49 -51.29
N LYS A 2 44.35 43.37 -51.62
CA LYS A 2 43.77 42.26 -52.42
C LYS A 2 44.10 40.85 -51.90
N ASN A 3 43.17 40.19 -51.21
CA ASN A 3 42.34 39.14 -51.82
C ASN A 3 41.23 38.62 -50.88
N LYS A 4 40.01 38.58 -51.44
CA LYS A 4 38.80 37.89 -50.96
C LYS A 4 38.99 36.37 -51.10
N ILE A 5 38.39 35.58 -50.20
CA ILE A 5 37.59 34.39 -50.54
C ILE A 5 36.54 34.19 -49.44
N MET A 6 35.34 33.88 -49.91
CA MET A 6 34.05 33.83 -49.24
C MET A 6 33.66 32.34 -49.06
N ARG A 7 33.30 31.90 -47.85
CA ARG A 7 32.51 30.67 -47.59
C ARG A 7 31.74 30.85 -46.28
N LEU A 8 30.46 31.25 -46.37
CA LEU A 8 29.27 30.38 -46.34
C LEU A 8 29.00 29.80 -44.94
N LEU A 9 28.28 30.59 -44.13
CA LEU A 9 27.56 30.12 -42.94
C LEU A 9 26.40 29.21 -43.41
N LEU A 10 26.47 27.92 -43.10
CA LEU A 10 25.27 27.08 -43.05
C LEU A 10 24.62 27.27 -41.69
N LEU A 11 23.50 28.00 -41.69
CA LEU A 11 22.53 28.05 -40.62
C LEU A 11 21.71 26.75 -40.71
N SER A 12 22.02 25.73 -39.91
CA SER A 12 21.08 24.63 -39.69
C SER A 12 20.06 25.09 -38.65
N ALA A 13 18.89 25.53 -39.12
CA ALA A 13 17.72 25.75 -38.28
C ALA A 13 17.27 24.40 -37.70
N LEU A 14 17.64 24.12 -36.45
CA LEU A 14 17.01 23.08 -35.65
C LEU A 14 15.63 23.61 -35.24
N THR A 15 14.61 23.34 -36.05
CA THR A 15 13.21 23.44 -35.64
C THR A 15 12.88 22.24 -34.77
N GLY A 16 13.48 22.19 -33.58
CA GLY A 16 13.01 21.33 -32.51
C GLY A 16 11.82 22.00 -31.86
N VAL A 17 10.61 21.70 -32.32
CA VAL A 17 9.40 22.00 -31.55
C VAL A 17 9.47 21.15 -30.30
N ILE A 18 9.87 21.76 -29.18
CA ILE A 18 9.73 21.16 -27.86
C ILE A 18 8.22 21.11 -27.59
N PHE A 19 7.60 19.95 -27.79
CA PHE A 19 6.26 19.69 -27.28
C PHE A 19 6.34 19.61 -25.76
N VAL A 20 6.12 20.74 -25.09
CA VAL A 20 5.80 20.75 -23.67
C VAL A 20 4.38 20.22 -23.54
N ALA A 21 4.24 18.95 -23.19
CA ALA A 21 2.97 18.42 -22.72
C ALA A 21 2.53 19.25 -21.51
N LYS A 22 1.34 19.86 -21.59
CA LYS A 22 0.75 20.53 -20.42
C LYS A 22 0.50 19.47 -19.34
N PRO A 23 0.91 19.71 -18.08
CA PRO A 23 0.57 18.81 -17.00
C PRO A 23 -0.96 18.76 -16.85
N ALA A 24 -1.51 17.57 -16.62
CA ALA A 24 -2.87 17.44 -16.14
C ALA A 24 -2.88 17.97 -14.71
N PHE A 25 -3.38 19.19 -14.53
CA PHE A 25 -3.55 19.81 -13.22
C PHE A 25 -5.03 19.71 -12.82
N ALA A 26 -5.29 19.41 -11.56
CA ALA A 26 -6.57 19.75 -10.95
C ALA A 26 -6.61 21.26 -10.70
N GLU A 27 -7.50 21.99 -11.37
CA GLU A 27 -7.69 23.43 -11.13
C GLU A 27 -8.55 23.67 -9.87
N TYR A 28 -8.13 24.62 -9.03
CA TYR A 28 -8.77 25.02 -7.79
C TYR A 28 -10.06 25.86 -8.04
N ASN A 29 -11.20 25.47 -7.45
CA ASN A 29 -12.43 26.27 -7.49
C ASN A 29 -12.72 26.94 -6.12
N PRO A 30 -12.54 28.27 -5.98
CA PRO A 30 -12.70 28.99 -4.72
C PRO A 30 -14.15 29.12 -4.19
N THR A 31 -15.18 28.66 -4.93
CA THR A 31 -16.59 28.83 -4.51
C THR A 31 -17.20 27.65 -3.76
N THR A 32 -16.58 26.46 -3.74
CA THR A 32 -17.17 25.25 -3.13
C THR A 32 -16.38 24.69 -1.94
N GLY A 33 -15.18 25.21 -1.65
CA GLY A 33 -14.32 24.67 -0.59
C GLY A 33 -13.88 23.21 -0.83
N GLN A 34 -14.03 22.70 -2.05
CA GLN A 34 -13.60 21.39 -2.51
C GLN A 34 -12.68 21.59 -3.74
N PRO A 35 -11.54 20.87 -3.85
CA PRO A 35 -10.83 20.83 -5.11
C PRO A 35 -11.74 20.20 -6.17
N ALA A 36 -11.68 20.70 -7.41
CA ALA A 36 -12.16 19.92 -8.55
C ALA A 36 -11.19 18.75 -8.71
N MET A 37 -11.41 17.66 -7.97
CA MET A 37 -10.67 16.42 -8.15
C MET A 37 -11.08 15.85 -9.50
N GLY A 38 -10.12 15.80 -10.44
CA GLY A 38 -10.26 15.30 -11.80
C GLY A 38 -11.59 15.63 -12.46
N ASP A 39 -11.74 16.84 -13.04
CA ASP A 39 -12.93 17.29 -13.78
C ASP A 39 -14.25 16.65 -13.33
N SER A 40 -14.98 17.33 -12.43
CA SER A 40 -16.30 16.89 -12.00
C SER A 40 -17.14 16.40 -13.20
N LEU A 41 -17.81 15.25 -13.06
CA LEU A 41 -18.65 14.63 -14.10
C LEU A 41 -19.65 15.63 -14.74
N THR A 42 -19.98 16.72 -14.05
CA THR A 42 -20.81 17.82 -14.55
C THR A 42 -20.16 18.70 -15.64
N GLN A 43 -18.83 18.76 -15.78
CA GLN A 43 -18.18 19.37 -16.95
C GLN A 43 -17.93 18.39 -18.10
N LYS A 44 -17.76 17.08 -17.82
CA LYS A 44 -17.63 16.05 -18.87
C LYS A 44 -18.96 15.72 -19.58
N ALA A 45 -20.10 15.93 -18.90
CA ALA A 45 -21.44 15.59 -19.43
C ALA A 45 -22.07 16.60 -20.42
N LYS A 46 -21.43 17.72 -20.77
CA LYS A 46 -21.98 18.68 -21.77
C LYS A 46 -21.57 18.40 -23.23
N ARG A 47 -20.90 17.28 -23.53
CA ARG A 47 -20.53 16.89 -24.92
C ARG A 47 -21.05 15.52 -25.35
N SER A 48 -22.28 15.22 -24.98
CA SER A 48 -23.14 14.32 -25.75
C SER A 48 -24.42 15.14 -25.94
N ILE A 49 -24.83 15.53 -27.14
CA ILE A 49 -25.49 14.71 -28.15
C ILE A 49 -25.50 15.55 -29.44
N LEU A 50 -25.12 14.97 -30.59
CA LEU A 50 -25.81 15.08 -31.89
C LEU A 50 -24.93 14.53 -33.03
N GLY A 51 -25.28 13.33 -33.49
CA GLY A 51 -25.47 13.03 -34.92
C GLY A 51 -24.29 13.07 -35.89
N THR A 52 -24.15 11.95 -36.58
CA THR A 52 -23.79 11.79 -38.01
C THR A 52 -22.31 11.87 -38.43
N SER A 53 -21.91 10.78 -39.09
CA SER A 53 -20.93 10.64 -40.18
C SER A 53 -19.84 11.70 -40.42
N SER A 54 -18.66 11.14 -40.69
CA SER A 54 -17.57 11.64 -41.57
C SER A 54 -16.44 12.48 -40.96
N SER A 55 -15.24 11.94 -41.16
CA SER A 55 -13.94 12.57 -41.43
C SER A 55 -13.37 13.65 -40.49
N SER A 56 -12.21 13.30 -39.95
CA SER A 56 -11.00 14.12 -39.78
C SER A 56 -11.08 15.42 -38.98
N SER A 57 -10.60 15.36 -37.74
CA SER A 57 -9.54 16.24 -37.24
C SER A 57 -9.09 15.75 -35.86
N ALA A 58 -7.81 15.40 -35.75
CA ALA A 58 -7.16 15.07 -34.49
C ALA A 58 -7.28 16.26 -33.52
N ALA A 59 -8.05 16.08 -32.44
CA ALA A 59 -8.07 17.00 -31.32
C ALA A 59 -7.06 16.50 -30.28
N THR A 60 -6.00 17.28 -30.08
CA THR A 60 -4.88 17.01 -29.19
C THR A 60 -5.31 16.90 -27.73
N GLY A 61 -5.06 15.75 -27.08
CA GLY A 61 -4.89 15.66 -25.63
C GLY A 61 -6.08 15.18 -24.78
N ILE A 62 -7.12 14.58 -25.35
CA ILE A 62 -8.20 13.94 -24.56
C ILE A 62 -7.96 12.43 -24.51
N PRO A 63 -7.88 11.79 -23.32
CA PRO A 63 -7.78 10.33 -23.24
C PRO A 63 -9.01 9.71 -23.90
N VAL A 64 -8.80 8.75 -24.79
CA VAL A 64 -9.88 8.13 -25.56
C VAL A 64 -10.57 7.06 -24.74
N ASN A 65 -11.87 6.90 -24.95
CA ASN A 65 -12.66 5.82 -24.37
C ASN A 65 -12.17 4.45 -24.86
N LEU A 66 -11.77 3.60 -23.94
CA LEU A 66 -11.32 2.23 -24.17
C LEU A 66 -12.36 1.23 -23.66
N ASN A 67 -12.31 0.00 -24.19
CA ASN A 67 -13.03 -1.15 -23.66
C ASN A 67 -12.10 -2.37 -23.70
N PRO A 68 -12.19 -3.33 -22.75
CA PRO A 68 -11.26 -4.45 -22.67
C PRO A 68 -11.22 -5.38 -23.89
N SER A 69 -12.21 -5.30 -24.80
CA SER A 69 -12.22 -6.09 -26.03
C SER A 69 -11.27 -5.57 -27.12
N ILE A 70 -10.68 -4.37 -26.95
CA ILE A 70 -9.71 -3.82 -27.90
C ILE A 70 -8.45 -4.69 -27.85
N SER A 71 -8.01 -5.19 -29.00
CA SER A 71 -6.81 -6.02 -29.10
C SER A 71 -5.55 -5.22 -28.71
N ASN A 72 -4.53 -5.89 -28.15
CA ASN A 72 -3.23 -5.30 -27.80
C ASN A 72 -3.26 -4.13 -26.79
N LEU A 73 -4.31 -4.02 -25.99
CA LEU A 73 -4.21 -3.24 -24.76
C LEU A 73 -3.24 -3.92 -23.78
N PRO A 74 -2.56 -3.15 -22.91
CA PRO A 74 -1.99 -3.69 -21.69
C PRO A 74 -3.06 -4.46 -20.91
N ALA A 75 -2.64 -5.41 -20.08
CA ALA A 75 -3.58 -6.17 -19.28
C ALA A 75 -4.38 -5.25 -18.34
N THR A 76 -5.67 -5.53 -18.20
CA THR A 76 -6.58 -4.85 -17.28
C THR A 76 -6.53 -5.49 -15.89
N ASP A 77 -5.32 -5.63 -15.34
CA ASP A 77 -5.09 -6.41 -14.12
C ASP A 77 -5.80 -5.80 -12.89
N PHE A 78 -5.92 -4.47 -12.84
CA PHE A 78 -6.59 -3.80 -11.74
C PHE A 78 -7.21 -2.47 -12.13
N VAL A 79 -8.19 -2.06 -11.33
CA VAL A 79 -8.86 -0.78 -11.42
C VAL A 79 -8.83 -0.09 -10.06
N ASP A 80 -8.88 1.23 -10.05
CA ASP A 80 -9.02 2.02 -8.83
C ASP A 80 -10.38 2.71 -8.75
N ILE A 81 -10.92 2.78 -7.53
CA ILE A 81 -12.22 3.35 -7.22
C ILE A 81 -12.17 4.17 -5.94
N SER A 82 -13.06 5.14 -5.84
CA SER A 82 -13.06 6.19 -4.84
C SER A 82 -14.47 6.56 -4.42
N ASN A 83 -14.58 7.59 -3.57
CA ASN A 83 -15.86 8.18 -3.20
C ASN A 83 -16.54 8.98 -4.32
N THR A 84 -15.82 9.31 -5.40
CA THR A 84 -16.33 10.07 -6.54
C THR A 84 -16.83 9.18 -7.67
N ASN A 85 -16.63 7.85 -7.58
CA ASN A 85 -17.26 6.87 -8.46
C ASN A 85 -18.74 6.69 -8.09
N THR A 86 -19.44 7.81 -8.13
CA THR A 86 -20.88 7.95 -8.04
C THR A 86 -21.33 8.73 -9.25
N TRP A 87 -22.36 8.25 -9.93
CA TRP A 87 -22.77 8.78 -11.22
C TRP A 87 -24.20 9.25 -11.15
N THR A 88 -24.51 10.38 -11.78
CA THR A 88 -25.87 10.89 -11.77
C THR A 88 -26.60 10.49 -13.04
N VAL A 89 -27.68 9.72 -12.91
CA VAL A 89 -28.63 9.46 -14.01
C VAL A 89 -29.96 10.10 -13.65
N GLY A 90 -30.32 11.17 -14.37
CA GLY A 90 -31.45 12.01 -13.99
C GLY A 90 -31.21 12.69 -12.64
N ASN A 91 -32.07 12.41 -11.64
CA ASN A 91 -31.95 12.92 -10.27
C ASN A 91 -31.43 11.85 -9.27
N GLN A 92 -30.96 10.71 -9.76
CA GLN A 92 -30.49 9.61 -8.91
C GLN A 92 -28.97 9.53 -8.92
N THR A 93 -28.38 9.43 -7.73
CA THR A 93 -26.98 9.04 -7.55
C THR A 93 -26.89 7.52 -7.62
N ILE A 94 -26.18 7.02 -8.62
CA ILE A 94 -25.86 5.62 -8.82
C ILE A 94 -24.48 5.35 -8.26
N THR A 95 -24.35 4.30 -7.48
CA THR A 95 -23.07 3.77 -7.00
C THR A 95 -22.83 2.39 -7.60
N PHE A 96 -21.61 1.89 -7.47
CA PHE A 96 -21.36 0.47 -7.72
C PHE A 96 -22.29 -0.43 -6.92
N ASN A 97 -22.62 -1.57 -7.52
CA ASN A 97 -23.33 -2.67 -6.88
C ASN A 97 -22.57 -4.00 -7.07
N GLN A 98 -23.03 -5.08 -6.42
CA GLN A 98 -22.35 -6.37 -6.46
C GLN A 98 -22.17 -6.93 -7.88
N SER A 99 -23.13 -6.68 -8.78
CA SER A 99 -23.02 -7.16 -10.17
C SER A 99 -21.89 -6.49 -10.92
N ASP A 100 -21.55 -5.24 -10.59
CA ASP A 100 -20.43 -4.53 -11.18
C ASP A 100 -19.09 -5.16 -10.76
N PHE A 101 -18.91 -5.51 -9.48
CA PHE A 101 -17.69 -6.19 -9.02
C PHE A 101 -17.55 -7.60 -9.61
N ASN A 102 -18.65 -8.35 -9.70
CA ASN A 102 -18.66 -9.65 -10.37
C ASN A 102 -18.29 -9.53 -11.86
N ALA A 103 -18.79 -8.48 -12.51
CA ALA A 103 -18.47 -8.16 -13.89
C ALA A 103 -17.01 -7.78 -14.11
N LEU A 104 -16.41 -6.99 -13.20
CA LEU A 104 -14.97 -6.68 -13.23
C LEU A 104 -14.14 -7.96 -13.11
N LYS A 105 -14.47 -8.84 -12.17
CA LYS A 105 -13.81 -10.15 -12.03
C LYS A 105 -13.91 -10.98 -13.32
N ALA A 106 -15.10 -11.04 -13.91
CA ALA A 106 -15.35 -11.77 -15.15
C ALA A 106 -14.59 -11.18 -16.35
N ALA A 107 -14.35 -9.86 -16.36
CA ALA A 107 -13.55 -9.16 -17.36
C ALA A 107 -12.03 -9.36 -17.18
N GLY A 108 -11.59 -10.13 -16.18
CA GLY A 108 -10.18 -10.44 -15.94
C GLY A 108 -9.49 -9.50 -14.96
N VAL A 109 -10.21 -8.56 -14.34
CA VAL A 109 -9.67 -7.73 -13.25
C VAL A 109 -9.33 -8.64 -12.07
N LYS A 110 -8.13 -8.49 -11.55
CA LYS A 110 -7.59 -9.27 -10.42
C LYS A 110 -7.74 -8.51 -9.11
N THR A 111 -7.44 -7.21 -9.12
CA THR A 111 -7.42 -6.35 -7.93
C THR A 111 -8.31 -5.12 -8.11
N VAL A 112 -8.97 -4.69 -7.03
CA VAL A 112 -9.58 -3.36 -6.94
C VAL A 112 -8.84 -2.55 -5.87
N VAL A 113 -8.39 -1.36 -6.25
CA VAL A 113 -7.70 -0.42 -5.38
C VAL A 113 -8.72 0.61 -4.87
N ILE A 114 -9.02 0.61 -3.58
CA ILE A 114 -10.16 1.34 -3.00
C ILE A 114 -9.64 2.52 -2.16
N GLN A 115 -10.13 3.73 -2.44
CA GLN A 115 -9.81 4.90 -1.62
C GLN A 115 -10.41 4.73 -0.23
N LEU A 116 -9.64 4.99 0.83
CA LEU A 116 -10.23 5.16 2.16
C LEU A 116 -10.37 6.61 2.55
N SER A 117 -9.37 7.43 2.25
CA SER A 117 -9.34 8.83 2.69
C SER A 117 -8.40 9.68 1.84
N GLY A 118 -8.46 10.99 2.06
CA GLY A 118 -7.50 11.94 1.53
C GLY A 118 -7.29 13.12 2.46
N GLY A 119 -6.07 13.66 2.45
CA GLY A 119 -5.65 14.75 3.34
C GLY A 119 -5.73 14.39 4.83
N SER A 120 -5.69 15.41 5.69
CA SER A 120 -6.03 15.26 7.11
C SER A 120 -6.66 16.53 7.68
N ALA A 121 -7.53 16.38 8.69
CA ALA A 121 -8.18 17.50 9.36
C ALA A 121 -7.18 18.54 9.93
N ASN A 122 -5.94 18.14 10.22
CA ASN A 122 -4.90 19.03 10.74
C ASN A 122 -4.04 19.68 9.64
N ALA A 123 -4.12 19.25 8.38
CA ALA A 123 -3.45 19.89 7.24
C ALA A 123 -4.12 21.22 6.82
N LYS A 124 -4.58 22.02 7.80
CA LYS A 124 -5.41 23.24 7.68
C LYS A 124 -6.90 22.98 7.42
N GLY A 125 -7.48 21.88 7.94
CA GLY A 125 -8.91 21.60 7.85
C GLY A 125 -9.33 20.78 6.63
N TYR A 126 -8.40 20.12 5.94
CA TYR A 126 -8.64 19.40 4.69
C TYR A 126 -8.48 17.89 4.88
N GLY A 127 -9.53 17.19 5.29
CA GLY A 127 -9.54 15.73 5.35
C GLY A 127 -10.92 15.17 5.00
N TRP A 128 -10.96 14.10 4.22
CA TRP A 128 -12.21 13.41 3.85
C TRP A 128 -12.02 11.90 3.86
N VAL A 129 -13.14 11.21 3.98
CA VAL A 129 -13.21 9.74 3.94
C VAL A 129 -14.10 9.29 2.79
N ASN A 130 -13.82 8.11 2.26
CA ASN A 130 -14.71 7.45 1.34
C ASN A 130 -15.84 6.75 2.12
N SER A 131 -17.04 7.34 2.08
CA SER A 131 -18.23 6.80 2.74
C SER A 131 -18.70 5.45 2.18
N TYR A 132 -18.24 5.08 0.97
CA TYR A 132 -18.58 3.81 0.32
C TYR A 132 -17.51 2.73 0.50
N ALA A 133 -16.39 3.03 1.17
CA ALA A 133 -15.26 2.10 1.26
C ALA A 133 -15.65 0.73 1.84
N THR A 134 -16.45 0.70 2.91
CA THR A 134 -16.90 -0.57 3.52
C THR A 134 -17.66 -1.42 2.50
N SER A 135 -18.70 -0.88 1.87
CA SER A 135 -19.52 -1.64 0.92
C SER A 135 -18.75 -2.01 -0.35
N GLN A 136 -17.84 -1.15 -0.81
CA GLN A 136 -16.92 -1.46 -1.92
C GLN A 136 -16.01 -2.65 -1.59
N ILE A 137 -15.48 -2.72 -0.37
CA ILE A 137 -14.64 -3.84 0.10
C ILE A 137 -15.46 -5.12 0.19
N GLU A 138 -16.67 -5.07 0.77
CA GLU A 138 -17.57 -6.23 0.86
C GLU A 138 -17.89 -6.79 -0.53
N MET A 139 -18.24 -5.91 -1.47
CA MET A 139 -18.55 -6.32 -2.84
C MET A 139 -17.35 -6.95 -3.55
N ALA A 140 -16.14 -6.40 -3.33
CA ALA A 140 -14.91 -6.97 -3.85
C ALA A 140 -14.58 -8.34 -3.24
N GLN A 141 -14.74 -8.51 -1.92
CA GLN A 141 -14.56 -9.80 -1.23
C GLN A 141 -15.51 -10.86 -1.79
N ASN A 142 -16.79 -10.52 -1.93
CA ASN A 142 -17.82 -11.43 -2.46
C ASN A 142 -17.57 -11.81 -3.92
N ALA A 143 -17.00 -10.90 -4.73
CA ALA A 143 -16.59 -11.19 -6.11
C ALA A 143 -15.29 -12.00 -6.21
N GLY A 144 -14.57 -12.22 -5.11
CA GLY A 144 -13.26 -12.90 -5.10
C GLY A 144 -12.16 -12.06 -5.77
N LEU A 145 -12.24 -10.74 -5.67
CA LEU A 145 -11.20 -9.80 -6.12
C LEU A 145 -10.17 -9.59 -5.01
N ASN A 146 -8.91 -9.40 -5.39
CA ASN A 146 -7.90 -8.89 -4.48
C ASN A 146 -8.23 -7.44 -4.13
N ILE A 147 -7.84 -7.01 -2.93
CA ILE A 147 -8.16 -5.67 -2.43
C ILE A 147 -6.86 -4.99 -2.03
N ALA A 148 -6.72 -3.75 -2.49
CA ALA A 148 -5.69 -2.82 -2.06
C ALA A 148 -6.36 -1.51 -1.69
N LEU A 149 -5.69 -0.69 -0.87
CA LEU A 149 -6.27 0.54 -0.34
C LEU A 149 -5.36 1.71 -0.65
N TYR A 150 -5.91 2.89 -0.88
CA TYR A 150 -5.11 4.09 -1.07
C TYR A 150 -5.59 5.30 -0.26
N HIS A 151 -4.63 6.18 0.01
CA HIS A 151 -4.82 7.48 0.65
C HIS A 151 -4.31 8.59 -0.27
N PHE A 152 -5.18 9.53 -0.64
CA PHE A 152 -4.77 10.73 -1.39
C PHE A 152 -3.97 11.66 -0.46
N ALA A 153 -2.66 11.73 -0.65
CA ALA A 153 -1.76 12.49 0.20
C ALA A 153 -1.73 13.98 -0.18
N TYR A 154 -1.77 14.85 0.81
CA TYR A 154 -1.73 16.30 0.62
C TYR A 154 -0.75 16.98 1.60
N PHE A 155 0.51 17.10 1.18
CA PHE A 155 1.51 17.83 1.97
C PHE A 155 1.48 19.31 1.54
N PRO A 156 0.95 20.26 2.33
CA PRO A 156 0.90 21.67 1.92
C PRO A 156 2.29 22.31 1.73
N PRO A 157 2.41 23.42 0.98
CA PRO A 157 3.63 24.20 0.87
C PRO A 157 4.08 24.73 2.24
N LEU A 158 5.38 24.68 2.50
CA LEU A 158 5.99 25.23 3.72
C LEU A 158 5.70 26.73 3.81
N THR A 159 4.83 27.15 4.72
CA THR A 159 4.90 28.52 5.27
C THR A 159 5.91 28.51 6.41
N SER A 160 6.50 29.66 6.73
CA SER A 160 7.55 29.83 7.77
C SER A 160 7.19 29.36 9.19
N THR A 161 6.02 28.74 9.38
CA THR A 161 5.46 28.26 10.65
C THR A 161 4.89 26.82 10.58
N SER A 162 5.02 26.09 9.46
CA SER A 162 4.45 24.74 9.31
C SER A 162 5.52 23.65 9.50
N PRO A 163 5.31 22.65 10.37
CA PRO A 163 6.24 21.53 10.47
C PRO A 163 6.28 20.77 9.13
N SER A 164 7.50 20.43 8.71
CA SER A 164 7.90 19.68 7.50
C SER A 164 6.88 18.64 6.99
N ALA A 165 6.91 18.30 5.70
CA ALA A 165 6.12 17.22 5.07
C ALA A 165 6.13 15.88 5.85
N VAL A 166 7.12 15.65 6.72
CA VAL A 166 7.15 14.56 7.70
C VAL A 166 5.96 14.61 8.68
N ALA A 167 5.65 15.78 9.25
CA ALA A 167 4.56 15.94 10.21
C ALA A 167 3.19 15.79 9.54
N ASP A 168 3.02 16.35 8.35
CA ASP A 168 1.79 16.19 7.57
C ASP A 168 1.60 14.72 7.16
N ALA A 169 2.64 14.08 6.62
CA ALA A 169 2.61 12.65 6.28
C ALA A 169 2.34 11.75 7.49
N THR A 170 2.88 12.10 8.67
CA THR A 170 2.58 11.38 9.91
C THR A 170 1.10 11.52 10.28
N THR A 171 0.55 12.72 10.14
CA THR A 171 -0.85 13.00 10.48
C THR A 171 -1.81 12.31 9.51
N GLU A 172 -1.51 12.38 8.22
CA GLU A 172 -2.26 11.70 7.16
C GLU A 172 -2.20 10.17 7.29
N ALA A 173 -1.04 9.59 7.58
CA ALA A 173 -0.92 8.16 7.83
C ALA A 173 -1.78 7.70 9.02
N ASN A 174 -1.78 8.47 10.11
CA ASN A 174 -2.65 8.19 11.27
C ASN A 174 -4.14 8.34 10.91
N PHE A 175 -4.49 9.34 10.09
CA PHE A 175 -5.87 9.51 9.61
C PHE A 175 -6.32 8.34 8.74
N PHE A 176 -5.46 7.86 7.84
CA PHE A 176 -5.70 6.67 7.04
C PHE A 176 -5.87 5.41 7.90
N LEU A 177 -4.99 5.18 8.89
CA LEU A 177 -5.10 4.06 9.84
C LEU A 177 -6.38 4.11 10.68
N ASN A 178 -6.80 5.29 11.15
CA ASN A 178 -8.05 5.46 11.88
C ASN A 178 -9.28 5.18 11.01
N THR A 179 -9.21 5.58 9.74
CA THR A 179 -10.26 5.28 8.75
C THR A 179 -10.33 3.78 8.49
N LEU A 180 -9.18 3.12 8.31
CA LEU A 180 -9.08 1.66 8.17
C LEU A 180 -9.65 0.92 9.39
N ALA A 181 -9.35 1.38 10.61
CA ALA A 181 -9.90 0.77 11.82
C ALA A 181 -11.43 0.82 11.85
N THR A 182 -12.01 1.95 11.41
CA THR A 182 -13.47 2.10 11.29
C THR A 182 -14.04 1.15 10.24
N VAL A 183 -13.41 1.06 9.06
CA VAL A 183 -13.80 0.14 8.00
C VAL A 183 -13.73 -1.32 8.47
N GLN A 184 -12.64 -1.74 9.12
CA GLN A 184 -12.51 -3.11 9.65
C GLN A 184 -13.60 -3.44 10.69
N ALA A 185 -13.96 -2.49 11.56
CA ALA A 185 -15.03 -2.67 12.52
C ALA A 185 -16.40 -2.86 11.84
N ASN A 186 -16.66 -2.10 10.76
CA ASN A 186 -17.89 -2.24 9.99
C ASN A 186 -17.93 -3.57 9.23
N LEU A 187 -16.83 -3.99 8.57
CA LEU A 187 -16.75 -5.30 7.91
C LEU A 187 -17.09 -6.44 8.89
N GLN A 188 -16.52 -6.41 10.09
CA GLN A 188 -16.79 -7.42 11.11
C GLN A 188 -18.27 -7.39 11.55
N LYS A 189 -18.84 -6.20 11.74
CA LYS A 189 -20.26 -6.03 12.07
C LYS A 189 -21.16 -6.61 10.98
N ASP A 190 -20.76 -6.44 9.72
CA ASP A 190 -21.48 -6.92 8.55
C ASP A 190 -21.06 -8.36 8.15
N SER A 191 -20.43 -9.10 9.08
CA SER A 191 -20.03 -10.51 8.95
C SER A 191 -19.05 -10.81 7.81
N HIS A 192 -18.28 -9.81 7.40
CA HIS A 192 -17.19 -9.92 6.43
C HIS A 192 -15.83 -10.06 7.13
N SER A 193 -14.88 -10.69 6.44
CA SER A 193 -13.53 -10.90 6.99
C SER A 193 -12.76 -9.58 7.04
N PRO A 194 -11.99 -9.30 8.12
CA PRO A 194 -11.10 -8.15 8.14
C PRO A 194 -10.03 -8.30 7.06
N LEU A 195 -9.55 -7.17 6.55
CA LEU A 195 -8.43 -7.15 5.61
C LEU A 195 -7.13 -7.59 6.33
N PRO A 196 -6.30 -8.45 5.71
CA PRO A 196 -5.06 -8.90 6.33
C PRO A 196 -4.03 -7.77 6.41
N SER A 197 -3.07 -7.87 7.32
CA SER A 197 -1.95 -6.92 7.43
C SER A 197 -1.05 -6.87 6.19
N SER A 198 -1.11 -7.90 5.34
CA SER A 198 -0.43 -7.96 4.04
C SER A 198 -1.12 -7.16 2.94
N THR A 199 -2.29 -6.57 3.20
CA THR A 199 -3.03 -5.72 2.25
C THR A 199 -2.11 -4.61 1.76
N VAL A 200 -2.07 -4.39 0.44
CA VAL A 200 -1.31 -3.29 -0.15
C VAL A 200 -1.95 -1.96 0.25
N MET A 201 -1.12 -1.08 0.81
CA MET A 201 -1.50 0.28 1.22
C MET A 201 -0.75 1.28 0.36
N ILE A 202 -1.45 2.14 -0.37
CA ILE A 202 -0.85 3.03 -1.37
C ILE A 202 -0.92 4.47 -0.88
N ALA A 203 0.22 5.13 -0.80
CA ALA A 203 0.28 6.59 -0.69
C ALA A 203 0.16 7.19 -2.10
N ASP A 204 -0.96 7.85 -2.38
CA ASP A 204 -1.24 8.53 -3.64
C ASP A 204 -0.68 9.96 -3.58
N CYS A 205 0.44 10.18 -4.27
CA CYS A 205 1.25 11.40 -4.21
C CYS A 205 1.19 12.15 -5.54
N GLU A 206 0.17 13.00 -5.69
CA GLU A 206 -0.06 13.76 -6.94
C GLU A 206 -0.53 15.21 -6.75
N ALA A 207 -0.63 15.70 -5.51
CA ALA A 207 -1.18 17.04 -5.26
C ALA A 207 -0.29 18.18 -5.80
N THR A 208 -0.77 18.91 -6.80
CA THR A 208 -0.01 19.93 -7.54
C THR A 208 0.09 21.30 -6.84
N GLY A 209 -0.50 21.45 -5.66
CA GLY A 209 -0.42 22.65 -4.81
C GLY A 209 0.36 22.44 -3.51
N GLY A 210 1.16 21.36 -3.43
CA GLY A 210 1.81 20.89 -2.21
C GLY A 210 3.26 21.33 -1.99
N ALA A 211 3.91 20.66 -1.04
CA ALA A 211 5.27 20.88 -0.55
C ALA A 211 6.30 21.00 -1.69
N ALA A 212 7.43 21.64 -1.40
CA ALA A 212 8.55 21.70 -2.33
C ALA A 212 8.89 20.30 -2.86
N VAL A 213 9.30 20.21 -4.13
CA VAL A 213 9.64 18.96 -4.84
C VAL A 213 10.53 18.02 -4.00
N SER A 214 11.45 18.56 -3.20
CA SER A 214 12.35 17.80 -2.31
C SER A 214 11.66 17.08 -1.15
N SER A 215 10.37 17.33 -0.88
CA SER A 215 9.68 16.89 0.32
C SER A 215 8.74 15.69 0.11
N TRP A 216 8.33 15.42 -1.13
CA TRP A 216 7.38 14.35 -1.44
C TRP A 216 7.93 12.95 -1.17
N THR A 217 9.15 12.67 -1.62
CA THR A 217 9.85 11.41 -1.33
C THR A 217 9.95 11.16 0.19
N THR A 218 10.36 12.18 0.96
CA THR A 218 10.49 12.11 2.42
C THR A 218 9.13 11.92 3.11
N GLY A 219 8.10 12.62 2.66
CA GLY A 219 6.73 12.45 3.16
C GLY A 219 6.21 11.04 2.90
N ALA A 220 6.39 10.51 1.69
CA ALA A 220 6.00 9.15 1.33
C ALA A 220 6.72 8.07 2.17
N GLN A 221 8.03 8.22 2.42
CA GLN A 221 8.77 7.34 3.35
C GLN A 221 8.26 7.44 4.79
N THR A 222 7.90 8.64 5.23
CA THR A 222 7.33 8.85 6.56
C THR A 222 5.98 8.17 6.70
N PHE A 223 5.09 8.37 5.72
CA PHE A 223 3.79 7.70 5.64
C PHE A 223 3.97 6.18 5.74
N ALA A 224 4.84 5.61 4.89
CA ALA A 224 5.14 4.19 4.93
C ALA A 224 5.69 3.72 6.29
N THR A 225 6.59 4.49 6.91
CA THR A 225 7.13 4.17 8.23
C THR A 225 6.04 4.09 9.29
N VAL A 226 5.08 5.03 9.28
CA VAL A 226 3.95 5.01 10.22
C VAL A 226 3.08 3.76 10.02
N LEU A 227 2.74 3.40 8.78
CA LEU A 227 1.97 2.17 8.52
C LEU A 227 2.73 0.91 8.91
N ASN A 228 4.02 0.83 8.58
CA ASN A 228 4.88 -0.30 8.92
C ASN A 228 4.94 -0.51 10.45
N ASN A 229 5.07 0.58 11.22
CA ASN A 229 5.08 0.54 12.68
C ASN A 229 3.73 0.12 13.28
N ASN A 230 2.65 0.25 12.51
CA ASN A 230 1.30 -0.19 12.88
C ASN A 230 0.91 -1.54 12.23
N GLY A 231 1.88 -2.31 11.74
CA GLY A 231 1.68 -3.67 11.28
C GLY A 231 1.30 -3.82 9.81
N PHE A 232 1.19 -2.73 9.04
CA PHE A 232 0.90 -2.76 7.60
C PHE A 232 2.16 -2.49 6.80
N SER A 233 2.94 -3.55 6.53
CA SER A 233 4.28 -3.44 5.94
C SER A 233 4.31 -3.38 4.40
N ASN A 234 3.17 -3.63 3.75
CA ASN A 234 3.07 -3.68 2.29
C ASN A 234 2.67 -2.31 1.71
N VAL A 235 3.53 -1.31 1.93
CA VAL A 235 3.27 0.07 1.47
C VAL A 235 3.84 0.28 0.06
N LYS A 236 3.03 0.90 -0.80
CA LYS A 236 3.37 1.27 -2.19
C LYS A 236 3.07 2.74 -2.43
N TYR A 237 3.46 3.23 -3.59
CA TYR A 237 3.37 4.65 -3.93
C TYR A 237 2.73 4.81 -5.30
N TYR A 238 1.81 5.75 -5.41
CA TYR A 238 1.26 6.17 -6.69
C TYR A 238 1.67 7.62 -6.98
N THR A 239 1.96 7.92 -8.24
CA THR A 239 2.30 9.27 -8.71
C THR A 239 2.25 9.35 -10.24
N GLN A 240 2.28 10.55 -10.80
CA GLN A 240 2.48 10.76 -12.23
C GLN A 240 3.90 10.38 -12.69
N GLN A 241 4.04 9.79 -13.87
CA GLN A 241 5.33 9.32 -14.41
C GLN A 241 6.39 10.44 -14.45
N SER A 242 6.00 11.68 -14.77
CA SER A 242 6.94 12.79 -14.81
C SER A 242 7.53 13.13 -13.43
N TRP A 243 6.81 12.89 -12.33
CA TRP A 243 7.32 13.06 -10.95
C TRP A 243 8.31 11.97 -10.58
N ALA A 244 8.10 10.74 -11.05
CA ALA A 244 9.07 9.67 -10.90
C ALA A 244 10.36 9.96 -11.69
N ASN A 245 10.23 10.38 -12.96
CA ASN A 245 11.37 10.66 -13.84
C ASN A 245 12.19 11.89 -13.40
N SER A 246 11.53 12.91 -12.85
CA SER A 246 12.19 14.12 -12.32
C SER A 246 12.59 14.00 -10.85
N SER A 247 12.43 12.82 -10.23
CA SER A 247 12.78 12.54 -8.83
C SER A 247 12.06 13.38 -7.78
N VAL A 248 10.87 13.93 -8.09
CA VAL A 248 9.93 14.43 -7.07
C VAL A 248 9.51 13.26 -6.15
N MET A 249 9.17 12.13 -6.79
CA MET A 249 8.97 10.83 -6.17
C MET A 249 10.11 9.90 -6.59
N ASN A 250 11.23 9.99 -5.88
CA ASN A 250 12.50 9.40 -6.29
C ASN A 250 12.48 7.86 -6.26
N PRO A 251 12.52 7.18 -7.43
CA PRO A 251 12.44 5.72 -7.51
C PRO A 251 13.63 4.99 -6.87
N SER A 252 14.81 5.62 -6.81
CA SER A 252 16.01 5.06 -6.18
C SER A 252 15.89 5.02 -4.65
N VAL A 253 15.03 5.86 -4.08
CA VAL A 253 14.77 5.92 -2.63
C VAL A 253 13.56 5.09 -2.24
N LEU A 254 12.47 5.19 -3.01
CA LEU A 254 11.20 4.50 -2.74
C LEU A 254 11.18 3.05 -3.26
N GLY A 255 12.15 2.70 -4.12
CA GLY A 255 12.18 1.46 -4.88
C GLY A 255 11.26 1.55 -6.10
N ALA A 256 11.84 1.51 -7.31
CA ALA A 256 11.08 1.66 -8.56
C ALA A 256 9.91 0.66 -8.68
N LYS A 257 10.08 -0.57 -8.18
CA LYS A 257 9.04 -1.61 -8.17
C LYS A 257 7.93 -1.40 -7.14
N ASN A 258 8.06 -0.42 -6.27
CA ASN A 258 7.00 0.03 -5.36
C ASN A 258 6.18 1.19 -5.93
N LEU A 259 6.52 1.69 -7.12
CA LEU A 259 5.79 2.76 -7.78
C LEU A 259 4.75 2.21 -8.76
N TRP A 260 3.53 2.71 -8.63
CA TRP A 260 2.47 2.66 -9.62
C TRP A 260 2.39 4.03 -10.27
N VAL A 261 2.75 4.11 -11.55
CA VAL A 261 2.82 5.41 -12.22
C VAL A 261 1.63 5.66 -13.11
N ALA A 262 1.11 6.88 -13.12
CA ALA A 262 0.13 7.34 -14.10
C ALA A 262 0.83 7.97 -15.29
N GLN A 263 0.49 7.49 -16.48
CA GLN A 263 0.79 8.15 -17.74
C GLN A 263 -0.30 7.75 -18.71
N TYR A 264 -1.09 8.72 -19.17
CA TYR A 264 -2.15 8.50 -20.15
C TYR A 264 -1.64 8.99 -21.50
N PRO A 265 -1.25 8.10 -22.42
CA PRO A 265 -0.81 8.52 -23.74
C PRO A 265 -1.93 9.32 -24.44
N ALA A 266 -1.57 10.49 -24.97
CA ALA A 266 -2.52 11.39 -25.63
C ALA A 266 -3.12 10.77 -26.91
N ASP A 267 -2.45 9.76 -27.44
CA ASP A 267 -2.88 8.95 -28.56
C ASP A 267 -3.07 7.52 -28.06
N THR A 268 -4.30 7.05 -28.07
CA THR A 268 -4.57 5.61 -28.04
C THR A 268 -3.70 4.86 -29.02
N PRO A 269 -3.53 3.54 -28.83
CA PRO A 269 -3.03 2.74 -29.93
C PRO A 269 -3.83 3.07 -31.20
N ALA A 270 -3.14 3.52 -32.25
CA ALA A 270 -3.79 3.75 -33.52
C ALA A 270 -4.09 2.37 -34.12
N LEU A 271 -5.26 2.21 -34.74
CA LEU A 271 -5.49 1.07 -35.62
C LEU A 271 -4.48 1.19 -36.76
N ASN A 272 -3.46 0.36 -36.76
CA ASN A 272 -2.52 0.34 -37.87
C ASN A 272 -3.24 -0.19 -39.13
N SER A 273 -2.57 -0.09 -40.29
CA SER A 273 -3.13 -0.53 -41.57
C SER A 273 -3.53 -2.01 -41.63
N THR A 274 -3.21 -2.81 -40.61
CA THR A 274 -3.59 -4.23 -40.49
C THR A 274 -4.69 -4.49 -39.46
N GLY A 275 -5.37 -3.45 -38.96
CA GLY A 275 -6.45 -3.61 -37.99
C GLY A 275 -5.96 -3.91 -36.56
N THR A 276 -4.69 -3.64 -36.28
CA THR A 276 -4.03 -3.94 -35.00
C THR A 276 -3.72 -2.64 -34.26
N TYR A 277 -4.22 -2.52 -33.04
CA TYR A 277 -3.92 -1.42 -32.13
C TYR A 277 -2.42 -1.46 -31.74
N SER A 278 -1.66 -0.40 -32.00
CA SER A 278 -0.23 -0.29 -31.63
C SER A 278 0.05 1.04 -30.94
N TRP A 279 0.69 1.00 -29.77
CA TRP A 279 1.07 2.21 -29.01
C TRP A 279 2.14 3.01 -29.77
N PRO A 280 2.06 4.36 -29.78
CA PRO A 280 3.11 5.20 -30.36
C PRO A 280 4.45 4.89 -29.69
N THR A 281 5.52 4.76 -30.49
CA THR A 281 6.89 4.42 -30.07
C THR A 281 7.50 5.38 -29.04
N GLU A 282 6.87 6.51 -28.77
CA GLU A 282 7.31 7.51 -27.78
C GLU A 282 6.91 7.19 -26.33
N TYR A 283 5.93 6.30 -26.12
CA TYR A 283 5.53 5.87 -24.77
C TYR A 283 6.27 4.58 -24.40
N THR A 284 7.29 4.71 -23.55
CA THR A 284 7.98 3.54 -23.00
C THR A 284 7.03 2.75 -22.13
N ASN A 285 6.92 1.45 -22.38
CA ASN A 285 6.24 0.52 -21.48
C ASN A 285 6.88 0.67 -20.09
N ASN A 286 6.15 1.28 -19.14
CA ASN A 286 6.57 1.70 -17.79
C ASN A 286 7.01 0.55 -16.86
N SER A 287 7.37 -0.58 -17.45
CA SER A 287 7.84 -1.83 -16.87
C SER A 287 9.06 -1.71 -15.96
N GLN A 288 9.78 -0.58 -15.94
CA GLN A 288 10.77 -0.29 -14.90
C GLN A 288 10.13 -0.09 -13.52
N PHE A 289 8.88 0.36 -13.48
CA PHE A 289 8.09 0.51 -12.27
C PHE A 289 7.35 -0.78 -11.90
N GLY A 290 6.58 -0.76 -10.81
CA GLY A 290 5.81 -1.91 -10.36
C GLY A 290 4.48 -2.07 -11.08
N ALA A 291 3.80 -0.96 -11.38
CA ALA A 291 2.55 -0.94 -12.12
C ALA A 291 2.39 0.35 -12.94
N TRP A 292 1.44 0.35 -13.88
CA TRP A 292 1.16 1.49 -14.74
C TRP A 292 -0.34 1.68 -14.94
N GLN A 293 -0.86 2.85 -14.54
CA GLN A 293 -2.17 3.34 -14.94
C GLN A 293 -2.05 3.96 -16.32
N TYR A 294 -2.51 3.23 -17.33
CA TYR A 294 -2.34 3.61 -18.73
C TYR A 294 -3.57 4.31 -19.30
N THR A 295 -4.69 4.28 -18.58
CA THR A 295 -5.92 4.98 -18.98
C THR A 295 -6.76 5.37 -17.78
N SER A 296 -7.41 6.52 -17.90
CA SER A 296 -8.50 6.97 -17.02
C SER A 296 -9.88 6.81 -17.67
N GLN A 297 -9.97 6.12 -18.81
CA GLN A 297 -11.16 6.09 -19.67
C GLN A 297 -11.53 4.66 -20.10
N MET A 298 -11.47 3.68 -19.20
CA MET A 298 -11.89 2.30 -19.50
C MET A 298 -13.38 2.09 -19.19
N TYR A 299 -14.16 1.69 -20.19
CA TYR A 299 -15.56 1.30 -20.06
C TYR A 299 -15.67 -0.22 -20.19
N PHE A 300 -16.29 -0.89 -19.21
CA PHE A 300 -16.49 -2.34 -19.27
C PHE A 300 -17.91 -2.64 -19.74
N ASN A 301 -18.06 -3.44 -20.80
CA ASN A 301 -19.36 -3.70 -21.42
C ASN A 301 -20.31 -4.62 -20.63
N SER A 302 -19.99 -4.98 -19.39
CA SER A 302 -20.64 -6.08 -18.66
C SER A 302 -21.90 -5.68 -17.88
N THR A 303 -22.01 -4.44 -17.41
CA THR A 303 -23.20 -3.90 -16.71
C THR A 303 -23.53 -2.49 -17.20
N THR A 304 -24.77 -2.04 -17.01
CA THR A 304 -25.17 -0.67 -17.37
C THR A 304 -24.32 0.39 -16.66
N ASN A 305 -23.92 0.14 -15.41
CA ASN A 305 -23.07 1.06 -14.67
C ASN A 305 -21.69 1.16 -15.32
N LEU A 306 -21.05 0.03 -15.63
CA LEU A 306 -19.72 0.00 -16.21
C LEU A 306 -19.66 0.38 -17.70
N GLN A 307 -20.78 0.27 -18.42
CA GLN A 307 -20.91 0.72 -19.81
C GLN A 307 -20.98 2.25 -19.91
N ASN A 308 -21.62 2.89 -18.94
CA ASN A 308 -21.84 4.34 -18.98
C ASN A 308 -20.76 5.13 -18.24
N ASN A 309 -19.94 4.44 -17.45
CA ASN A 309 -18.99 5.08 -16.56
C ASN A 309 -17.61 4.45 -16.67
N ASN A 310 -16.62 5.31 -16.92
CA ASN A 310 -15.23 4.92 -17.03
C ASN A 310 -14.61 4.61 -15.68
N LEU A 311 -13.62 3.72 -15.69
CA LEU A 311 -12.69 3.47 -14.60
C LEU A 311 -11.26 3.72 -15.05
N ASP A 312 -10.45 4.12 -14.09
CA ASP A 312 -9.01 4.15 -14.22
C ASP A 312 -8.51 2.70 -14.19
N THR A 313 -7.69 2.33 -15.17
CA THR A 313 -7.31 0.94 -15.40
C THR A 313 -5.81 0.82 -15.63
N SER A 314 -5.27 -0.23 -15.02
CA SER A 314 -3.84 -0.40 -14.86
C SER A 314 -3.39 -1.84 -15.13
N VAL A 315 -2.11 -1.95 -15.48
CA VAL A 315 -1.38 -3.21 -15.59
C VAL A 315 -0.46 -3.40 -14.39
N ASP A 316 -0.45 -4.60 -13.81
CA ASP A 316 0.52 -5.00 -12.78
C ASP A 316 1.67 -5.75 -13.46
N PHE A 317 2.91 -5.27 -13.31
CA PHE A 317 4.08 -5.94 -13.87
C PHE A 317 4.57 -7.12 -13.01
N GLY A 318 3.69 -7.69 -12.17
CA GLY A 318 3.83 -8.97 -11.49
C GLY A 318 4.43 -8.90 -10.08
N ASN A 319 4.69 -7.69 -9.56
CA ASN A 319 5.31 -7.50 -8.24
C ASN A 319 4.64 -6.40 -7.40
N PHE A 320 3.58 -5.77 -7.94
CA PHE A 320 2.97 -4.65 -7.25
C PHE A 320 2.00 -5.11 -6.16
N PHE A 321 1.08 -6.03 -6.50
CA PHE A 321 0.13 -6.61 -5.53
C PHE A 321 0.55 -7.97 -4.99
N ASN A 322 1.35 -8.71 -5.77
CA ASN A 322 1.90 -10.00 -5.38
C ASN A 322 3.36 -9.84 -4.94
N ILE A 323 3.59 -9.31 -3.74
CA ILE A 323 4.85 -9.56 -3.03
C ILE A 323 4.80 -11.03 -2.58
N PRO A 324 5.92 -11.79 -2.62
CA PRO A 324 5.97 -13.14 -2.08
C PRO A 324 5.22 -13.20 -0.76
N ILE A 325 4.34 -14.20 -0.59
CA ILE A 325 3.69 -14.43 0.70
C ILE A 325 4.81 -14.49 1.72
N VAL A 326 4.90 -13.47 2.58
CA VAL A 326 5.78 -13.51 3.74
C VAL A 326 5.13 -14.53 4.64
N THR A 327 5.46 -15.81 4.46
CA THR A 327 4.91 -16.90 5.26
C THR A 327 5.46 -16.88 6.67
N SER A 328 6.51 -16.09 6.91
CA SER A 328 7.24 -16.08 8.16
C SER A 328 7.73 -14.68 8.57
N THR A 329 7.63 -14.35 9.85
CA THR A 329 8.14 -13.13 10.46
C THR A 329 9.26 -13.44 11.45
N PRO A 330 10.33 -12.63 11.56
CA PRO A 330 11.38 -12.88 12.54
C PRO A 330 10.86 -12.75 13.98
N VAL A 331 11.32 -13.62 14.87
CA VAL A 331 11.17 -13.49 16.32
C VAL A 331 12.47 -12.91 16.88
N TYR A 332 12.42 -11.66 17.31
CA TYR A 332 13.54 -10.95 17.91
C TYR A 332 13.74 -11.37 19.36
N ARG A 333 15.00 -11.62 19.75
CA ARG A 333 15.40 -11.87 21.15
C ARG A 333 16.11 -10.65 21.71
N LEU A 334 15.69 -10.20 22.90
CA LEU A 334 16.36 -9.14 23.65
C LEU A 334 16.74 -9.67 25.03
N TYR A 335 17.85 -9.18 25.58
CA TYR A 335 18.30 -9.50 26.93
C TYR A 335 18.37 -8.24 27.80
N ASN A 336 17.71 -8.28 28.96
CA ASN A 336 17.74 -7.21 29.95
C ASN A 336 18.69 -7.60 31.10
N PRO A 337 19.87 -6.97 31.23
CA PRO A 337 20.83 -7.33 32.27
C PRO A 337 20.38 -6.94 33.69
N ASN A 338 19.35 -6.10 33.84
CA ASN A 338 18.89 -5.63 35.15
C ASN A 338 18.02 -6.66 35.88
N ASN A 339 17.17 -7.39 35.14
CA ASN A 339 16.33 -8.46 35.69
C ASN A 339 16.70 -9.85 35.13
N LEU A 340 17.78 -9.93 34.34
CA LEU A 340 18.28 -11.13 33.64
C LEU A 340 17.30 -11.70 32.60
N GLU A 341 16.24 -10.98 32.25
CA GLU A 341 15.17 -11.47 31.40
C GLU A 341 15.57 -11.59 29.93
N HIS A 342 14.99 -12.60 29.25
CA HIS A 342 14.95 -12.66 27.80
C HIS A 342 13.53 -12.35 27.31
N PHE A 343 13.43 -11.45 26.33
CA PHE A 343 12.16 -11.01 25.73
C PHE A 343 12.08 -11.42 24.27
N TYR A 344 10.91 -11.90 23.85
CA TYR A 344 10.67 -12.42 22.52
C TYR A 344 9.49 -11.69 21.88
N THR A 345 9.69 -11.17 20.68
CA THR A 345 8.63 -10.46 19.94
C THR A 345 8.83 -10.59 18.44
N SER A 346 7.73 -10.71 17.68
CA SER A 346 7.78 -10.52 16.23
C SER A 346 7.53 -9.08 15.80
N SER A 347 7.26 -8.18 16.75
CA SER A 347 7.07 -6.76 16.47
C SER A 347 8.41 -6.03 16.38
N LEU A 348 8.76 -5.62 15.16
CA LEU A 348 9.96 -4.79 14.92
C LEU A 348 9.89 -3.49 15.72
N ASN A 349 8.70 -2.90 15.84
CA ASN A 349 8.47 -1.67 16.60
C ASN A 349 8.68 -1.87 18.11
N GLU A 350 8.16 -2.97 18.69
CA GLU A 350 8.37 -3.28 20.10
C GLU A 350 9.85 -3.50 20.40
N LYS A 351 10.55 -4.28 19.57
CA LYS A 351 11.99 -4.48 19.70
C LYS A 351 12.75 -3.16 19.65
N ASN A 352 12.48 -2.30 18.66
CA ASN A 352 13.17 -1.03 18.52
C ASN A 352 12.90 -0.11 19.71
N THR A 353 11.65 -0.04 20.17
CA THR A 353 11.27 0.75 21.35
C THR A 353 12.03 0.30 22.59
N LEU A 354 12.06 -1.01 22.88
CA LEU A 354 12.76 -1.54 24.05
C LEU A 354 14.27 -1.27 24.04
N VAL A 355 14.90 -1.36 22.87
CA VAL A 355 16.31 -0.98 22.71
C VAL A 355 16.50 0.52 22.94
N ASN A 356 15.66 1.36 22.34
CA ASN A 356 15.79 2.81 22.41
C ASN A 356 15.58 3.38 23.82
N ILE A 357 14.68 2.80 24.61
CA ILE A 357 14.46 3.21 26.01
C ILE A 357 15.48 2.58 26.98
N GLY A 358 16.45 1.82 26.46
CA GLY A 358 17.47 1.16 27.27
C GLY A 358 16.95 0.00 28.13
N TRP A 359 15.78 -0.57 27.79
CA TRP A 359 15.21 -1.69 28.54
C TRP A 359 16.07 -2.95 28.40
N GLY A 360 16.58 -3.25 27.20
CA GLY A 360 17.40 -4.44 26.95
C GLY A 360 18.23 -4.33 25.68
N LYS A 361 19.20 -5.24 25.53
CA LYS A 361 20.09 -5.36 24.38
C LYS A 361 19.49 -6.31 23.35
N TYR A 362 19.50 -5.93 22.09
CA TYR A 362 19.12 -6.82 20.99
C TYR A 362 20.18 -7.90 20.78
N GLU A 363 19.76 -9.17 20.81
CA GLU A 363 20.66 -10.33 20.65
C GLU A 363 20.56 -10.99 19.28
N GLY A 364 19.64 -10.55 18.43
CA GLY A 364 19.45 -11.10 17.09
C GLY A 364 18.05 -11.67 16.84
N ILE A 365 17.88 -12.25 15.67
CA ILE A 365 16.70 -13.06 15.32
C ILE A 365 16.93 -14.45 15.91
N SER A 366 16.02 -14.92 16.76
CA SER A 366 16.10 -16.26 17.35
C SER A 366 15.64 -17.34 16.39
N TYR A 367 14.54 -17.10 15.68
CA TYR A 367 13.96 -17.94 14.63
C TYR A 367 12.90 -17.15 13.87
N TYR A 368 12.27 -17.76 12.86
CA TYR A 368 11.12 -17.18 12.17
C TYR A 368 9.82 -17.88 12.58
N ALA A 369 8.76 -17.11 12.84
CA ALA A 369 7.43 -17.60 13.18
C ALA A 369 6.52 -17.54 11.96
N PRO A 370 5.58 -18.48 11.75
CA PRO A 370 4.53 -18.33 10.75
C PRO A 370 3.76 -17.01 10.94
N VAL A 371 3.42 -16.32 9.85
CA VAL A 371 2.57 -15.11 9.94
C VAL A 371 1.10 -15.45 10.22
N SER A 372 0.66 -16.64 9.83
CA SER A 372 -0.72 -17.12 10.00
C SER A 372 -0.77 -18.65 9.98
N GLY A 373 -1.88 -19.24 10.42
CA GLY A 373 -2.11 -20.70 10.38
C GLY A 373 -1.31 -21.53 11.40
N GLY A 374 -0.55 -20.89 12.28
CA GLY A 374 0.19 -21.55 13.37
C GLY A 374 -0.57 -21.60 14.70
N ILE A 375 0.07 -22.16 15.71
CA ILE A 375 -0.45 -22.22 17.09
C ILE A 375 -0.17 -20.88 17.78
N PRO A 376 -1.16 -20.20 18.38
CA PRO A 376 -0.90 -18.94 19.09
C PRO A 376 0.10 -19.11 20.24
N VAL A 377 1.09 -18.22 20.32
CA VAL A 377 1.97 -18.10 21.50
C VAL A 377 1.51 -16.93 22.35
N TYR A 378 1.00 -17.23 23.53
CA TYR A 378 0.52 -16.28 24.52
C TYR A 378 1.68 -15.73 25.34
N ARG A 379 1.72 -14.41 25.52
CA ARG A 379 2.65 -13.76 26.46
C ARG A 379 1.90 -13.36 27.74
N LEU A 380 2.50 -13.68 28.88
CA LEU A 380 2.02 -13.28 30.20
C LEU A 380 3.12 -12.56 30.96
N TYR A 381 2.79 -11.49 31.68
CA TYR A 381 3.72 -10.71 32.48
C TYR A 381 3.35 -10.75 33.96
N HIS A 382 4.29 -11.07 34.85
CA HIS A 382 4.06 -11.01 36.29
C HIS A 382 4.70 -9.77 36.91
N PRO A 383 3.93 -8.75 37.34
CA PRO A 383 4.49 -7.48 37.83
C PRO A 383 5.33 -7.64 39.11
N GLY A 384 5.00 -8.62 39.96
CA GLY A 384 5.72 -8.84 41.22
C GLY A 384 7.13 -9.43 41.07
N ILE A 385 7.40 -10.20 40.01
CA ILE A 385 8.72 -10.78 39.75
C ILE A 385 9.38 -10.19 38.50
N LYS A 386 8.66 -9.33 37.76
CA LYS A 386 9.12 -8.64 36.56
C LYS A 386 9.65 -9.61 35.49
N MET A 387 8.87 -10.65 35.21
CA MET A 387 9.19 -11.70 34.24
C MET A 387 8.02 -11.95 33.30
N HIS A 388 8.34 -12.23 32.05
CA HIS A 388 7.42 -12.75 31.06
C HIS A 388 7.48 -14.27 30.97
N LEU A 389 6.34 -14.87 30.64
CA LEU A 389 6.17 -16.26 30.26
C LEU A 389 5.56 -16.33 28.87
N TYR A 390 5.99 -17.31 28.09
CA TYR A 390 5.50 -17.59 26.74
C TYR A 390 4.96 -19.01 26.71
N THR A 391 3.72 -19.19 26.25
CA THR A 391 3.09 -20.52 26.22
C THR A 391 2.13 -20.67 25.06
N THR A 392 2.09 -21.87 24.48
CA THR A 392 1.03 -22.31 23.55
C THR A 392 -0.12 -23.00 24.30
N ASP A 393 0.05 -23.31 25.59
CA ASP A 393 -0.96 -23.96 26.39
C ASP A 393 -2.01 -22.95 26.88
N THR A 394 -3.23 -23.12 26.35
CA THR A 394 -4.38 -22.32 26.75
C THR A 394 -4.73 -22.51 28.23
N ASN A 395 -4.50 -23.70 28.80
CA ASN A 395 -4.74 -23.97 30.20
C ASN A 395 -3.72 -23.25 31.10
N GLU A 396 -2.41 -23.34 30.82
CA GLU A 396 -1.36 -22.58 31.52
C GLU A 396 -1.69 -21.08 31.52
N LYS A 397 -1.99 -20.52 30.34
CA LYS A 397 -2.42 -19.11 30.21
C LYS A 397 -3.65 -18.80 31.08
N ASN A 398 -4.70 -19.64 31.04
CA ASN A 398 -5.95 -19.39 31.79
C ASN A 398 -5.76 -19.48 33.31
N VAL A 399 -4.94 -20.42 33.80
CA VAL A 399 -4.66 -20.58 35.23
C VAL A 399 -3.83 -19.41 35.74
N LEU A 400 -2.73 -19.08 35.05
CA LEU A 400 -1.83 -18.00 35.46
C LEU A 400 -2.50 -16.63 35.42
N SER A 401 -3.40 -16.39 34.44
CA SER A 401 -4.20 -15.17 34.37
C SER A 401 -5.09 -14.96 35.60
N LYS A 402 -5.41 -16.03 36.34
CA LYS A 402 -6.15 -15.98 37.61
C LYS A 402 -5.24 -15.95 38.84
N SER A 403 -3.92 -15.95 38.65
CA SER A 403 -2.91 -16.11 39.69
C SER A 403 -1.80 -15.06 39.59
N GLY A 404 -2.17 -13.81 39.32
CA GLY A 404 -1.26 -12.67 39.38
C GLY A 404 -0.42 -12.41 38.12
N TRP A 405 -0.62 -13.19 37.05
CA TRP A 405 -0.03 -12.91 35.74
C TRP A 405 -1.00 -12.10 34.87
N ASN A 406 -0.48 -11.07 34.22
CA ASN A 406 -1.21 -10.24 33.27
C ASN A 406 -1.08 -10.87 31.88
N TYR A 407 -2.18 -11.25 31.26
CA TYR A 407 -2.19 -11.70 29.87
C TYR A 407 -2.02 -10.51 28.92
N GLU A 408 -1.01 -10.57 28.05
CA GLU A 408 -0.64 -9.47 27.14
C GLU A 408 -1.04 -9.72 25.69
N GLY A 409 -1.62 -10.88 25.38
CA GLY A 409 -2.06 -11.24 24.03
C GLY A 409 -1.24 -12.34 23.36
N ILE A 410 -1.51 -12.52 22.08
CA ILE A 410 -0.75 -13.40 21.18
C ILE A 410 0.39 -12.57 20.61
N VAL A 411 1.63 -13.01 20.79
CA VAL A 411 2.82 -12.25 20.38
C VAL A 411 3.45 -12.73 19.08
N PHE A 412 3.21 -13.99 18.71
CA PHE A 412 3.53 -14.61 17.41
C PHE A 412 2.84 -15.96 17.33
N TYR A 413 2.92 -16.62 16.17
CA TYR A 413 2.47 -18.00 16.00
C TYR A 413 3.65 -18.97 16.02
N ALA A 414 3.40 -20.16 16.54
CA ALA A 414 4.29 -21.30 16.53
C ALA A 414 3.95 -22.23 15.37
N ALA A 415 4.97 -22.83 14.75
CA ALA A 415 4.80 -24.00 13.90
C ALA A 415 4.69 -25.27 14.74
N THR A 416 4.13 -26.33 14.15
CA THR A 416 4.17 -27.68 14.72
C THR A 416 5.43 -28.40 14.24
N SER A 417 5.70 -29.59 14.79
CA SER A 417 6.73 -30.48 14.24
C SER A 417 6.48 -30.92 12.79
N SER A 418 5.25 -30.74 12.27
CA SER A 418 4.90 -31.04 10.88
C SER A 418 5.01 -29.85 9.94
N THR A 419 4.99 -28.61 10.45
CA THR A 419 5.03 -27.38 9.64
C THR A 419 6.28 -26.53 9.88
N GLY A 420 7.10 -26.87 10.88
CA GLY A 420 8.36 -26.21 11.18
C GLY A 420 9.49 -27.20 11.42
N ASP A 421 10.71 -26.70 11.32
CA ASP A 421 11.95 -27.49 11.35
C ASP A 421 12.92 -27.01 12.45
N THR A 422 12.58 -25.93 13.16
CA THR A 422 13.46 -25.31 14.15
C THR A 422 12.88 -25.48 15.55
N PRO A 423 13.34 -26.47 16.35
CA PRO A 423 12.81 -26.68 17.70
C PRO A 423 13.16 -25.53 18.65
N VAL A 424 12.18 -25.07 19.43
CA VAL A 424 12.37 -24.07 20.49
C VAL A 424 12.33 -24.77 21.85
N TYR A 425 13.50 -24.89 22.48
CA TYR A 425 13.71 -25.52 23.78
C TYR A 425 13.32 -24.57 24.91
N ARG A 426 12.52 -25.05 25.86
CA ARG A 426 12.19 -24.33 27.09
C ARG A 426 13.02 -24.85 28.25
N LEU A 427 13.65 -23.92 28.97
CA LEU A 427 14.39 -24.20 30.18
C LEU A 427 13.87 -23.32 31.32
N TYR A 428 13.83 -23.85 32.53
CA TYR A 428 13.43 -23.11 33.73
C TYR A 428 14.54 -23.10 34.77
N ASN A 429 14.84 -21.92 35.33
CA ASN A 429 15.73 -21.79 36.47
C ASN A 429 14.95 -21.33 37.71
N SER A 430 14.85 -22.19 38.71
CA SER A 430 14.09 -21.91 39.94
C SER A 430 14.76 -20.86 40.83
N GLY A 431 16.08 -20.71 40.75
CA GLY A 431 16.84 -19.75 41.55
C GLY A 431 16.55 -18.30 41.15
N ILE A 432 16.40 -18.04 39.84
CA ILE A 432 16.08 -16.71 39.30
C ILE A 432 14.64 -16.59 38.77
N LYS A 433 13.84 -17.66 38.91
CA LYS A 433 12.42 -17.75 38.50
C LYS A 433 12.19 -17.38 37.03
N GLN A 434 13.10 -17.81 36.15
CA GLN A 434 13.10 -17.42 34.74
C GLN A 434 12.90 -18.61 33.82
N HIS A 435 12.15 -18.39 32.75
CA HIS A 435 12.13 -19.28 31.59
C HIS A 435 13.03 -18.74 30.47
N LEU A 436 13.74 -19.63 29.80
CA LEU A 436 14.51 -19.36 28.59
C LEU A 436 13.92 -20.16 27.44
N PHE A 437 13.81 -19.54 26.27
CA PHE A 437 13.35 -20.16 25.03
C PHE A 437 14.45 -20.04 23.98
N THR A 438 15.09 -21.14 23.63
CA THR A 438 16.24 -21.11 22.72
C THR A 438 16.15 -22.14 21.61
N THR A 439 16.64 -21.78 20.44
CA THR A 439 16.86 -22.68 19.31
C THR A 439 18.29 -23.24 19.29
N ASP A 440 19.18 -22.67 20.11
CA ASP A 440 20.56 -23.12 20.23
C ASP A 440 20.65 -24.38 21.09
N LEU A 441 20.95 -25.50 20.42
CA LEU A 441 21.15 -26.79 21.05
C LEU A 441 22.32 -26.76 22.07
N ASN A 442 23.37 -25.98 21.80
CA ASN A 442 24.51 -25.83 22.69
C ASN A 442 24.14 -25.03 23.94
N GLU A 443 23.45 -23.88 23.80
CA GLU A 443 22.93 -23.10 24.94
C GLU A 443 22.08 -23.99 25.85
N LYS A 444 21.12 -24.73 25.28
CA LYS A 444 20.31 -25.69 26.04
C LYS A 444 21.17 -26.74 26.76
N ASN A 445 22.17 -27.33 26.09
CA ASN A 445 23.00 -28.40 26.67
C ASN A 445 23.91 -27.90 27.80
N VAL A 446 24.46 -26.69 27.68
CA VAL A 446 25.33 -26.08 28.69
C VAL A 446 24.52 -25.67 29.92
N LEU A 447 23.37 -25.01 29.70
CA LEU A 447 22.51 -24.56 30.79
C LEU A 447 21.87 -25.71 31.56
N SER A 448 21.52 -26.81 30.89
CA SER A 448 21.01 -28.03 31.53
C SER A 448 21.98 -28.65 32.53
N LYS A 449 23.28 -28.34 32.42
CA LYS A 449 24.32 -28.78 33.36
C LYS A 449 24.61 -27.74 34.45
N SER A 450 23.95 -26.58 34.39
CA SER A 450 24.30 -25.37 35.13
C SER A 450 23.08 -24.75 35.83
N GLY A 451 22.24 -25.57 36.46
CA GLY A 451 21.11 -25.12 37.29
C GLY A 451 19.84 -24.74 36.54
N TRP A 452 19.79 -24.95 35.22
CA TRP A 452 18.55 -24.84 34.44
C TRP A 452 17.94 -26.23 34.21
N ASN A 453 16.64 -26.35 34.44
CA ASN A 453 15.88 -27.55 34.16
C ASN A 453 15.34 -27.48 32.73
N TYR A 454 15.69 -28.45 31.89
CA TYR A 454 15.11 -28.57 30.56
C TYR A 454 13.69 -29.13 30.65
N GLU A 455 12.71 -28.38 30.11
CA GLU A 455 11.28 -28.71 30.20
C GLU A 455 10.72 -29.29 28.89
N GLY A 456 11.55 -29.42 27.85
CA GLY A 456 11.16 -29.97 26.56
C GLY A 456 11.18 -28.95 25.43
N ILE A 457 10.64 -29.37 24.28
CA ILE A 457 10.36 -28.50 23.14
C ILE A 457 8.99 -27.88 23.38
N SER A 458 8.91 -26.56 23.47
CA SER A 458 7.62 -25.88 23.62
C SER A 458 6.86 -25.76 22.30
N TRP A 459 7.59 -25.50 21.21
CA TRP A 459 7.05 -25.41 19.85
C TRP A 459 8.18 -25.43 18.81
N TYR A 460 7.81 -25.30 17.52
CA TYR A 460 8.74 -25.17 16.41
C TYR A 460 8.64 -23.78 15.77
N GLY A 461 9.76 -23.28 15.28
CA GLY A 461 9.87 -22.18 14.34
C GLY A 461 10.11 -22.67 12.92
N LEU A 462 10.15 -21.71 12.00
CA LEU A 462 10.56 -21.84 10.62
C LEU A 462 12.03 -21.39 10.49
N LYS A 463 12.78 -22.08 9.63
CA LYS A 463 14.14 -21.66 9.27
C LYS A 463 14.13 -20.42 8.36
N SER A 464 15.18 -19.62 8.48
CA SER A 464 15.48 -18.43 7.68
C SER A 464 15.67 -18.73 6.20
#